data_AF-A0A527ZQ69-F1
#
_entry.id   AF-A0A527ZQ69-F1
#
_cell.length_a   1.000
_cell.length_b   1.000
_cell.length_c   1.000
_cell.angle_alpha   90.00
_cell.angle_beta   90.00
_cell.angle_gamma   90.00
#
_symmetry.space_group_name_H-M   'P 1'
#
loop_
_entity.id
_entity.type
_entity.pdbx_description
1 polymer ?
#
loop_
_entity_poly.entity_id
_entity_poly.type
_entity_poly.pdbx_seq_one_letter_code
_entity_poly.pdbx_strand_id
1 'polypeptide(L)'
;LYRSFPSKDELAASYLRRYDLEFWDRFDEAVAAHPGDPRAQIAAFLTRIGKRTQKPDYRGCGMTNAAVEYPERGHPARVVSEANKQELRRRLRAMAAAMGAGDADTLGDGLLLLIEGAYISGQLFGAGGPAKSVARNADLLIEASLKK
;
A
#
# COMPACT_ATOMS: atom_id res chain seq x y z
N LEU A 1 -27.15 8.01 12.73
CA LEU A 1 -25.92 8.60 12.16
C LEU A 1 -25.36 9.69 13.09
N TYR A 2 -26.06 10.82 13.29
CA TYR A 2 -25.56 11.95 14.12
C TYR A 2 -25.40 11.66 15.62
N ARG A 3 -26.09 10.63 16.16
CA ARG A 3 -25.87 10.15 17.54
C ARG A 3 -24.51 9.46 17.73
N SER A 4 -23.92 8.95 16.66
CA SER A 4 -22.67 8.16 16.69
C SER A 4 -21.50 8.90 16.04
N PHE A 5 -21.78 9.88 15.17
CA PHE A 5 -20.76 10.67 14.48
C PHE A 5 -21.17 12.15 14.45
N PRO A 6 -20.28 13.07 14.85
CA PRO A 6 -20.60 14.49 14.92
C PRO A 6 -20.74 15.15 13.53
N SER A 7 -20.18 14.56 12.48
CA SER A 7 -20.29 15.03 11.10
C SER A 7 -20.13 13.89 10.08
N LYS A 8 -20.41 14.17 8.81
CA LYS A 8 -20.12 13.25 7.70
C LYS A 8 -18.60 13.03 7.55
N ASP A 9 -17.80 14.06 7.78
CA ASP A 9 -16.35 14.02 7.68
C ASP A 9 -15.76 13.08 8.75
N GLU A 10 -16.31 13.13 9.98
CA GLU A 10 -15.92 12.22 11.04
C GLU A 10 -16.39 10.78 10.81
N LEU A 11 -17.53 10.59 10.15
CA LEU A 11 -17.93 9.26 9.68
C LEU A 11 -16.94 8.72 8.65
N ALA A 12 -16.56 9.53 7.65
CA ALA A 12 -15.59 9.14 6.62
C ALA A 12 -14.20 8.82 7.24
N ALA A 13 -13.73 9.66 8.17
CA ALA A 13 -12.49 9.43 8.88
C ALA A 13 -12.54 8.16 9.74
N SER A 14 -13.66 7.89 10.41
CA SER A 14 -13.83 6.68 11.21
C SER A 14 -13.81 5.42 10.36
N TYR A 15 -14.44 5.45 9.18
CA TYR A 15 -14.34 4.37 8.21
C TYR A 15 -12.88 4.14 7.77
N LEU A 16 -12.14 5.21 7.45
CA LEU A 16 -10.74 5.07 7.03
C LEU A 16 -9.82 4.59 8.15
N ARG A 17 -10.07 4.97 9.41
CA ARG A 17 -9.33 4.40 10.55
C ARG A 17 -9.51 2.90 10.64
N ARG A 18 -10.73 2.40 10.41
CA ARG A 18 -10.96 0.94 10.32
C ARG A 18 -10.27 0.33 9.11
N TYR A 19 -10.37 0.96 7.95
CA TYR A 19 -9.68 0.51 6.72
C TYR A 19 -8.15 0.45 6.93
N ASP A 20 -7.58 1.37 7.70
CA ASP A 20 -6.16 1.41 8.05
C ASP A 20 -5.73 0.20 8.85
N LEU A 21 -6.49 -0.16 9.89
CA LEU A 21 -6.26 -1.38 10.67
C LEU A 21 -6.27 -2.61 9.77
N GLU A 22 -7.30 -2.76 8.93
CA GLU A 22 -7.40 -3.87 7.98
C GLU A 22 -6.28 -3.85 6.93
N PHE A 23 -5.70 -2.68 6.63
CA PHE A 23 -4.52 -2.56 5.78
C PHE A 23 -3.27 -3.09 6.47
N TRP A 24 -3.04 -2.68 7.71
CA TRP A 24 -1.88 -3.11 8.47
C TRP A 24 -1.95 -4.58 8.84
N ASP A 25 -3.12 -5.12 9.20
CA ASP A 25 -3.31 -6.56 9.42
C ASP A 25 -2.84 -7.37 8.20
N ARG A 26 -3.28 -6.98 6.99
CA ARG A 26 -2.87 -7.66 5.75
C ARG A 26 -1.37 -7.55 5.45
N PHE A 27 -0.75 -6.42 5.80
CA PHE A 27 0.68 -6.19 5.62
C PHE A 27 1.48 -7.00 6.63
N ASP A 28 1.14 -6.90 7.91
CA ASP A 28 1.83 -7.56 9.02
C ASP A 28 1.68 -9.08 8.93
N GLU A 29 0.54 -9.61 8.51
CA GLU A 29 0.40 -11.04 8.18
C GLU A 29 1.35 -11.51 7.07
N ALA A 30 1.55 -10.68 6.04
CA ALA A 30 2.45 -11.02 4.94
C ALA A 30 3.91 -10.98 5.39
N VAL A 31 4.25 -10.04 6.27
CA VAL A 31 5.57 -9.92 6.90
C VAL A 31 5.85 -11.09 7.85
N ALA A 32 4.90 -11.41 8.72
CA ALA A 32 5.04 -12.49 9.71
C ALA A 32 5.20 -13.87 9.08
N ALA A 33 4.69 -14.08 7.86
CA ALA A 33 4.84 -15.33 7.13
C ALA A 33 6.28 -15.64 6.69
N HIS A 34 7.17 -14.63 6.68
CA HIS A 34 8.55 -14.75 6.18
C HIS A 34 9.55 -14.08 7.14
N PRO A 35 9.71 -14.58 8.38
CA PRO A 35 10.58 -13.95 9.38
C PRO A 35 12.04 -13.89 8.90
N GLY A 36 12.65 -12.72 9.01
CA GLY A 36 14.06 -12.51 8.62
C GLY A 36 14.33 -12.37 7.12
N ASP A 37 13.31 -12.44 6.26
CA ASP A 37 13.47 -12.33 4.80
C ASP A 37 12.64 -11.15 4.24
N PRO A 38 13.15 -9.90 4.30
CA PRO A 38 12.44 -8.73 3.80
C PRO A 38 12.05 -8.81 2.32
N ARG A 39 12.81 -9.53 1.49
CA ARG A 39 12.49 -9.72 0.06
C ARG A 39 11.24 -10.59 -0.08
N ALA A 40 11.19 -11.73 0.61
CA ALA A 40 10.02 -12.60 0.61
C ALA A 40 8.79 -11.93 1.24
N GLN A 41 8.97 -11.13 2.31
CA GLN A 41 7.90 -10.34 2.92
C GLN A 41 7.25 -9.36 1.93
N ILE A 42 8.07 -8.59 1.21
CA ILE A 42 7.60 -7.65 0.17
C ILE A 42 6.89 -8.42 -0.95
N ALA A 43 7.49 -9.51 -1.43
CA ALA A 43 6.91 -10.34 -2.48
C ALA A 43 5.55 -10.93 -2.07
N ALA A 44 5.41 -11.38 -0.82
CA ALA A 44 4.16 -11.90 -0.28
C ALA A 44 3.07 -10.83 -0.24
N PHE A 45 3.38 -9.63 0.28
CA PHE A 45 2.43 -8.53 0.33
C PHE A 45 1.98 -8.08 -1.07
N LEU A 46 2.92 -7.92 -2.00
CA LEU A 46 2.63 -7.55 -3.38
C LEU A 46 1.88 -8.63 -4.15
N THR A 47 2.11 -9.91 -3.87
CA THR A 47 1.32 -11.00 -4.43
C THR A 47 -0.12 -10.93 -3.96
N ARG A 48 -0.36 -10.60 -2.68
CA ARG A 48 -1.71 -10.36 -2.15
C ARG A 48 -2.37 -9.15 -2.81
N ILE A 49 -1.63 -8.05 -3.02
CA ILE A 49 -2.12 -6.89 -3.78
C ILE A 49 -2.50 -7.29 -5.21
N GLY A 50 -1.60 -7.96 -5.93
CA GLY A 50 -1.84 -8.48 -7.26
C GLY A 50 -3.15 -9.26 -7.30
N LYS A 51 -3.32 -10.28 -6.46
CA LYS A 51 -4.58 -11.06 -6.38
C LYS A 51 -5.81 -10.21 -6.06
N ARG A 52 -5.71 -9.28 -5.11
CA ARG A 52 -6.82 -8.39 -4.72
C ARG A 52 -7.29 -7.53 -5.90
N THR A 53 -6.37 -7.00 -6.69
CA THR A 53 -6.69 -6.13 -7.83
C THR A 53 -7.41 -6.86 -8.97
N GLN A 54 -7.40 -8.19 -8.97
CA GLN A 54 -8.05 -9.01 -9.99
C GLN A 54 -9.49 -9.38 -9.63
N LYS A 55 -9.98 -8.98 -8.45
CA LYS A 55 -11.37 -9.27 -8.04
C LYS A 55 -12.36 -8.41 -8.85
N PRO A 56 -13.52 -8.94 -9.26
CA PRO A 56 -14.51 -8.20 -10.06
C PRO A 56 -15.04 -6.91 -9.39
N ASP A 57 -15.05 -6.88 -8.06
CA ASP A 57 -15.53 -5.76 -7.24
C ASP A 57 -14.41 -4.82 -6.76
N TYR A 58 -13.21 -4.94 -7.33
CA TYR A 58 -12.08 -4.12 -6.93
C TYR A 58 -12.29 -2.64 -7.30
N ARG A 59 -12.05 -1.75 -6.32
CA ARG A 59 -12.34 -0.29 -6.42
C ARG A 59 -11.14 0.58 -6.06
N GLY A 60 -9.92 0.07 -6.21
CA GLY A 60 -8.72 0.82 -5.86
C GLY A 60 -8.32 0.73 -4.38
N CYS A 61 -7.40 1.60 -3.99
CA CYS A 61 -6.99 1.77 -2.59
C CYS A 61 -7.91 2.77 -1.88
N GLY A 62 -8.50 2.37 -0.75
CA GLY A 62 -9.39 3.24 0.02
C GLY A 62 -8.70 4.52 0.50
N MET A 63 -7.43 4.42 0.89
CA MET A 63 -6.63 5.58 1.33
C MET A 63 -6.37 6.57 0.19
N THR A 64 -5.91 6.07 -0.96
CA THR A 64 -5.57 6.92 -2.10
C THR A 64 -6.83 7.58 -2.68
N ASN A 65 -7.93 6.84 -2.79
CA ASN A 65 -9.21 7.40 -3.24
C ASN A 65 -9.71 8.49 -2.29
N ALA A 66 -9.61 8.27 -0.97
CA ALA A 66 -10.00 9.29 0.00
C ALA A 66 -9.16 10.56 -0.09
N ALA A 67 -7.85 10.46 -0.34
CA ALA A 67 -7.00 11.64 -0.52
C ALA A 67 -7.33 12.43 -1.80
N VAL A 68 -7.92 11.79 -2.81
CA VAL A 68 -8.44 12.45 -4.02
C VAL A 68 -9.78 13.13 -3.73
N GLU A 69 -10.70 12.43 -3.05
CA GLU A 69 -12.03 12.93 -2.72
C GLU A 69 -12.00 14.10 -1.71
N TYR A 70 -11.03 14.08 -0.79
CA TYR A 70 -10.84 15.11 0.23
C TYR A 70 -9.53 15.88 -0.01
N PRO A 71 -9.53 16.92 -0.86
CA PRO A 71 -8.31 17.65 -1.24
C PRO A 71 -7.76 18.56 -0.13
N GLU A 72 -8.59 18.96 0.83
CA GLU A 72 -8.19 19.83 1.94
C GLU A 72 -7.22 19.12 2.90
N ARG A 73 -6.03 19.70 3.10
CA ARG A 73 -4.95 19.10 3.92
C ARG A 73 -5.36 18.78 5.36
N GLY A 74 -6.32 19.52 5.92
CA GLY A 74 -6.82 19.33 7.29
C GLY A 74 -8.00 18.37 7.41
N HIS A 75 -8.55 17.87 6.30
CA HIS A 75 -9.73 16.99 6.37
C HIS A 75 -9.36 15.68 7.08
N PRO A 76 -10.13 15.25 8.11
CA PRO A 76 -9.72 14.16 8.99
C PRO A 76 -9.54 12.82 8.24
N ALA A 77 -10.34 12.58 7.19
CA ALA A 77 -10.17 11.41 6.34
C ALA A 77 -8.84 11.45 5.54
N ARG A 78 -8.44 12.64 5.06
CA ARG A 78 -7.18 12.82 4.33
C ARG A 78 -5.97 12.62 5.23
N VAL A 79 -6.03 13.12 6.46
CA VAL A 79 -4.96 12.95 7.47
C VAL A 79 -4.68 11.47 7.73
N VAL A 80 -5.72 10.64 7.84
CA VAL A 80 -5.57 9.17 8.00
C VAL A 80 -4.88 8.56 6.78
N SER A 81 -5.31 8.92 5.57
CA SER A 81 -4.67 8.46 4.33
C SER A 81 -3.20 8.84 4.23
N GLU A 82 -2.87 10.10 4.50
CA GLU A 82 -1.49 10.60 4.43
C GLU A 82 -0.60 9.90 5.46
N ALA A 83 -1.08 9.71 6.69
CA ALA A 83 -0.36 8.97 7.73
C ALA A 83 -0.07 7.52 7.32
N ASN A 84 -1.07 6.82 6.75
CA ASN A 84 -0.89 5.46 6.23
C ASN A 84 0.22 5.39 5.17
N LYS A 85 0.20 6.30 4.18
CA LYS A 85 1.20 6.30 3.09
C LYS A 85 2.59 6.64 3.59
N GLN A 86 2.71 7.57 4.54
CA GLN A 86 3.99 7.91 5.16
C GLN A 86 4.58 6.74 5.93
N GLU A 87 3.75 6.02 6.70
CA GLU A 87 4.20 4.84 7.44
C GLU A 87 4.57 3.68 6.50
N LEU A 88 3.81 3.46 5.42
CA LEU A 88 4.14 2.46 4.41
C LEU A 88 5.48 2.78 3.75
N ARG A 89 5.71 4.04 3.35
CA ARG A 89 7.00 4.50 2.82
C ARG A 89 8.14 4.24 3.79
N ARG A 90 7.97 4.59 5.07
CA ARG A 90 8.97 4.38 6.12
C ARG A 90 9.34 2.90 6.26
N ARG A 91 8.34 2.01 6.31
CA ARG A 91 8.57 0.56 6.43
C ARG A 91 9.27 -0.02 5.19
N LEU A 92 8.85 0.37 3.98
CA LEU A 92 9.48 -0.11 2.74
C LEU A 92 10.95 0.29 2.66
N ARG A 93 11.29 1.53 3.06
CA ARG A 93 12.69 1.99 3.14
C ARG A 93 13.50 1.20 4.17
N ALA A 94 12.91 0.90 5.34
CA ALA A 94 13.56 0.05 6.35
C ALA A 94 13.81 -1.37 5.82
N MET A 95 12.84 -1.97 5.11
CA MET A 95 13.02 -3.28 4.48
C MET A 95 14.07 -3.25 3.37
N ALA A 96 14.10 -2.18 2.56
CA ALA A 96 15.12 -1.96 1.54
C ALA A 96 16.54 -1.90 2.15
N ALA A 97 16.70 -1.19 3.27
CA ALA A 97 17.95 -1.14 4.01
C ALA A 97 18.34 -2.53 4.56
N ALA A 98 17.38 -3.27 5.12
CA ALA A 98 17.60 -4.62 5.63
C ALA A 98 18.00 -5.63 4.54
N MET A 99 17.61 -5.40 3.28
CA MET A 99 18.07 -6.20 2.13
C MET A 99 19.48 -5.83 1.65
N GLY A 100 20.10 -4.76 2.15
CA GLY A 100 21.42 -4.30 1.71
C GLY A 100 21.38 -3.49 0.40
N ALA A 101 20.28 -2.78 0.14
CA ALA A 101 20.17 -1.92 -1.04
C ALA A 101 21.30 -0.89 -1.14
N GLY A 102 21.72 -0.59 -2.38
CA GLY A 102 22.67 0.49 -2.70
C GLY A 102 22.22 1.84 -2.17
N ASP A 103 20.95 2.14 -2.44
CA ASP A 103 20.20 3.29 -1.97
C ASP A 103 18.81 2.81 -1.50
N ALA A 104 18.65 2.69 -0.19
CA ALA A 104 17.42 2.19 0.42
C ALA A 104 16.23 3.15 0.26
N ASP A 105 16.49 4.46 0.15
CA ASP A 105 15.47 5.48 0.00
C ASP A 105 14.85 5.39 -1.40
N THR A 106 15.69 5.29 -2.43
CA THR A 106 15.25 5.11 -3.82
C THR A 106 14.51 3.78 -4.01
N LEU A 107 15.02 2.67 -3.48
CA LEU A 107 14.32 1.38 -3.57
C LEU A 107 12.98 1.41 -2.84
N GLY A 108 12.93 1.94 -1.62
CA GLY A 108 11.69 2.05 -0.85
C GLY A 108 10.62 2.90 -1.56
N ASP A 109 11.03 4.02 -2.16
CA ASP A 109 10.13 4.90 -2.92
C ASP A 109 9.67 4.21 -4.23
N GLY A 110 10.54 3.48 -4.92
CA GLY A 110 10.18 2.70 -6.10
C GLY A 110 9.17 1.59 -5.80
N LEU A 111 9.33 0.89 -4.67
CA LEU A 111 8.37 -0.11 -4.20
C LEU A 111 7.01 0.52 -3.86
N LEU A 112 6.99 1.69 -3.23
CA LEU A 112 5.76 2.44 -2.97
C LEU A 112 5.05 2.82 -4.28
N LEU A 113 5.80 3.32 -5.27
CA LEU A 113 5.27 3.67 -6.59
C LEU A 113 4.65 2.44 -7.29
N LEU A 114 5.28 1.26 -7.19
CA LEU A 114 4.70 0.02 -7.72
C LEU A 114 3.40 -0.37 -7.02
N ILE A 115 3.32 -0.19 -5.70
CA ILE A 115 2.09 -0.45 -4.92
C ILE A 115 0.95 0.47 -5.35
N GLU A 116 1.18 1.78 -5.39
CA GLU A 116 0.17 2.75 -5.83
C GLU A 116 -0.21 2.55 -7.29
N GLY A 117 0.77 2.28 -8.15
CA GLY A 117 0.57 1.97 -9.57
C GLY A 117 -0.28 0.71 -9.77
N ALA A 118 -0.05 -0.34 -8.97
CA ALA A 118 -0.88 -1.54 -8.99
C ALA A 118 -2.31 -1.26 -8.52
N TYR A 119 -2.48 -0.39 -7.51
CA TYR A 119 -3.81 -0.05 -7.02
C TYR A 119 -4.66 0.66 -8.05
N ILE A 120 -4.13 1.70 -8.71
CA ILE A 120 -4.87 2.43 -9.75
C ILE A 120 -5.03 1.59 -11.03
N SER A 121 -3.98 0.86 -11.43
CA SER A 121 -4.05 0.01 -12.61
C SER A 121 -5.06 -1.11 -12.45
N GLY A 122 -5.19 -1.68 -11.25
CA GLY A 122 -6.22 -2.67 -10.95
C GLY A 122 -7.64 -2.12 -11.15
N GLN A 123 -7.86 -0.85 -10.80
CA GLN A 123 -9.15 -0.20 -10.94
C GLN A 123 -9.49 0.12 -12.40
N LEU A 124 -8.49 0.43 -13.22
CA LEU A 124 -8.67 0.79 -14.64
C LEU A 124 -8.77 -0.43 -15.57
N PHE A 125 -7.94 -1.44 -15.34
CA PHE A 125 -7.82 -2.59 -16.26
C PHE A 125 -8.46 -3.87 -15.73
N GLY A 126 -8.73 -3.97 -14.42
CA GLY A 126 -9.36 -5.14 -13.81
C GLY A 126 -8.57 -6.45 -13.97
N ALA A 127 -9.32 -7.55 -14.10
CA ALA A 127 -8.77 -8.89 -14.25
C ALA A 127 -7.98 -9.04 -15.56
N GLY A 128 -6.82 -9.67 -15.50
CA GLY A 128 -5.86 -9.81 -16.60
C GLY A 128 -4.92 -8.60 -16.79
N GLY A 129 -5.22 -7.47 -16.15
CA GLY A 129 -4.47 -6.21 -16.27
C GLY A 129 -3.06 -6.23 -15.65
N PRO A 130 -2.31 -5.12 -15.78
CA PRO A 130 -0.88 -5.08 -15.46
C PRO A 130 -0.58 -5.26 -13.96
N ALA A 131 -1.54 -4.96 -13.08
CA ALA A 131 -1.38 -5.12 -11.63
C ALA A 131 -1.09 -6.58 -11.21
N LYS A 132 -1.42 -7.58 -12.03
CA LYS A 132 -1.07 -8.99 -11.78
C LYS A 132 0.44 -9.23 -11.69
N SER A 133 1.24 -8.38 -12.35
CA SER A 133 2.69 -8.52 -12.44
C SER A 133 3.45 -7.77 -11.34
N VAL A 134 2.76 -7.11 -10.39
CA VAL A 134 3.39 -6.20 -9.43
C VAL A 134 4.47 -6.88 -8.57
N ALA A 135 4.23 -8.10 -8.09
CA ALA A 135 5.22 -8.84 -7.29
C ALA A 135 6.49 -9.15 -8.10
N ARG A 136 6.31 -9.56 -9.36
CA ARG A 136 7.44 -9.82 -10.27
C ARG A 136 8.23 -8.55 -10.56
N ASN A 137 7.55 -7.44 -10.81
CA ASN A 137 8.22 -6.16 -11.10
C ASN A 137 8.98 -5.63 -9.88
N ALA A 138 8.44 -5.81 -8.67
CA ALA A 138 9.17 -5.45 -7.46
C ALA A 138 10.39 -6.33 -7.24
N ASP A 139 10.30 -7.63 -7.51
CA ASP A 139 11.44 -8.54 -7.42
C ASP A 139 12.59 -8.12 -8.36
N LEU A 140 12.26 -7.75 -9.60
CA LEU A 140 13.22 -7.19 -10.58
C LEU A 140 13.84 -5.88 -10.10
N LEU A 141 13.03 -4.99 -9.51
CA LEU A 141 13.52 -3.72 -8.96
C LEU A 141 14.45 -3.94 -7.76
N ILE A 142 14.11 -4.88 -6.88
CA ILE A 142 14.95 -5.25 -5.73
C ILE A 142 16.28 -5.79 -6.24
N GLU A 143 16.27 -6.77 -7.14
CA GLU A 143 17.48 -7.38 -7.72
C GLU A 143 18.42 -6.34 -8.31
N ALA A 144 17.89 -5.38 -9.08
CA ALA A 144 18.67 -4.29 -9.67
C ALA A 144 19.24 -3.30 -8.65
N SER A 145 18.70 -3.27 -7.43
CA SER A 145 19.04 -2.28 -6.39
C SER A 145 19.96 -2.82 -5.29
N LEU A 146 20.23 -4.13 -5.23
CA LEU A 146 21.14 -4.70 -4.24
C LEU A 146 22.60 -4.51 -4.66
N LYS A 147 23.48 -4.23 -3.70
CA LYS A 147 24.92 -4.20 -3.94
C LYS A 147 25.39 -5.61 -4.30
N LYS A 148 26.13 -5.74 -5.39
CA LYS A 148 26.82 -6.98 -5.74
C LYS A 148 28.00 -7.24 -4.82
#